data_AF-A0A6M3K6C7-F1
#
_entry.id   AF-A0A6M3K6C7-F1
#
_cell.length_a   1.000
_cell.length_b   1.000
_cell.length_c   1.000
_cell.angle_alpha   90.00
_cell.angle_beta   90.00
_cell.angle_gamma   90.00
#
_symmetry.space_group_name_H-M   'P 1'
#
loop_
_entity.id
_entity.type
_entity.pdbx_description
1 polymer ?
#
loop_
_entity_poly.entity_id
_entity_poly.type
_entity_poly.pdbx_seq_one_letter_code
_entity_poly.pdbx_strand_id
1 'polypeptide(L)'
;MSTYSSPADVTAIQLARAAHLNNLDAAVAEAFALLPDETLLKHGTVNFAVDTGTANTYLVSLAQAPASYADGLTVVMRPINSNTGASTINVNSLGVKSIKTWDSNDPVAADIKVGCPVT
;
A
#
# COMPACT_ATOMS: atom_id res chain seq x y z
N MET A 1 -45.89 47.60 -11.48
CA MET A 1 -44.47 47.87 -11.80
C MET A 1 -43.74 46.55 -11.54
N SER A 2 -43.37 45.82 -12.60
CA SER A 2 -42.80 44.47 -12.48
C SER A 2 -41.31 44.59 -12.12
N THR A 3 -40.92 44.12 -10.94
CA THR A 3 -39.52 44.12 -10.51
C THR A 3 -38.82 42.91 -11.10
N TYR A 4 -38.11 43.13 -12.21
CA TYR A 4 -37.18 42.17 -12.76
C TYR A 4 -36.00 42.03 -11.80
N SER A 5 -35.85 40.86 -11.17
CA SER A 5 -34.62 40.50 -10.46
C SER A 5 -33.59 40.03 -11.49
N SER A 6 -32.43 40.67 -11.49
CA SER A 6 -31.38 40.36 -12.46
C SER A 6 -30.66 39.07 -12.04
N PRO A 7 -30.09 38.30 -12.98
CA PRO A 7 -29.34 37.08 -12.65
C PRO A 7 -28.15 37.30 -11.69
N ALA A 8 -27.72 38.55 -11.50
CA ALA A 8 -26.68 38.92 -10.53
C ALA A 8 -27.17 38.83 -9.06
N ASP A 9 -28.48 38.78 -8.83
CA ASP A 9 -29.08 38.61 -7.49
C ASP A 9 -29.06 37.14 -7.03
N VAL A 10 -28.54 36.20 -7.85
CA VAL A 10 -28.35 34.78 -7.49
C VAL A 10 -26.94 34.52 -6.93
N THR A 11 -26.47 35.36 -6.01
CA THR A 11 -25.05 35.39 -5.56
C THR A 11 -24.73 34.65 -4.25
N ALA A 12 -25.41 33.54 -3.92
CA ALA A 12 -24.97 32.69 -2.79
C ALA A 12 -25.22 31.18 -2.92
N ILE A 13 -26.08 30.74 -3.84
CA ILE A 13 -26.42 29.31 -3.96
C ILE A 13 -25.34 28.52 -4.70
N GLN A 14 -24.53 29.17 -5.55
CA GLN A 14 -23.49 28.50 -6.34
C GLN A 14 -22.18 28.28 -5.59
N LEU A 15 -21.71 29.19 -4.72
CA LEU A 15 -20.45 29.00 -3.97
C LEU A 15 -20.58 27.99 -2.83
N ALA A 16 -21.70 27.97 -2.08
CA ALA A 16 -21.92 26.96 -1.03
C ALA A 16 -22.03 25.53 -1.62
N ARG A 17 -22.67 25.41 -2.79
CA ARG A 17 -22.77 24.14 -3.52
C ARG A 17 -21.44 23.75 -4.16
N ALA A 18 -20.70 24.69 -4.77
CA ALA A 18 -19.39 24.41 -5.35
C ALA A 18 -18.36 24.00 -4.27
N ALA A 19 -18.37 24.63 -3.10
CA ALA A 19 -17.52 24.22 -1.99
C ALA A 19 -17.85 22.81 -1.49
N HIS A 20 -19.14 22.49 -1.34
CA HIS A 20 -19.55 21.14 -0.96
C HIS A 20 -19.19 20.09 -2.02
N LEU A 21 -19.40 20.40 -3.31
CA LEU A 21 -19.01 19.53 -4.41
C LEU A 21 -17.50 19.33 -4.47
N ASN A 22 -16.70 20.39 -4.33
CA ASN A 22 -15.25 20.29 -4.28
C ASN A 22 -14.77 19.44 -3.08
N ASN A 23 -15.44 19.57 -1.93
CA ASN A 23 -15.14 18.73 -0.75
C ASN A 23 -15.51 17.26 -1.01
N LEU A 24 -16.62 17.00 -1.70
CA LEU A 24 -17.02 15.65 -2.08
C LEU A 24 -16.05 15.06 -3.10
N ASP A 25 -15.68 15.81 -4.13
CA ASP A 25 -14.73 15.38 -5.16
C ASP A 25 -13.35 15.10 -4.54
N ALA A 26 -12.90 15.93 -3.60
CA ALA A 26 -11.69 15.70 -2.83
C ALA A 26 -11.80 14.42 -1.98
N ALA A 27 -12.88 14.25 -1.21
CA ALA A 27 -13.09 13.06 -0.39
C ALA A 27 -13.18 11.78 -1.22
N VAL A 28 -13.80 11.86 -2.40
CA VAL A 28 -13.91 10.74 -3.36
C VAL A 28 -12.55 10.42 -3.95
N ALA A 29 -11.75 11.42 -4.33
CA ALA A 29 -10.38 11.21 -4.82
C ALA A 29 -9.50 10.54 -3.76
N GLU A 30 -9.56 11.01 -2.51
CA GLU A 30 -8.84 10.39 -1.37
C GLU A 30 -9.32 8.94 -1.12
N ALA A 31 -10.62 8.67 -1.25
CA ALA A 31 -11.15 7.31 -1.10
C ALA A 31 -10.70 6.38 -2.23
N PHE A 32 -10.66 6.86 -3.48
CA PHE A 32 -10.15 6.08 -4.62
C PHE A 32 -8.64 5.86 -4.55
N ALA A 33 -7.88 6.78 -3.95
CA ALA A 33 -6.45 6.60 -3.72
C ALA A 33 -6.12 5.47 -2.74
N LEU A 34 -7.09 5.04 -1.91
CA LEU A 34 -6.92 3.90 -1.02
C LEU A 34 -7.04 2.55 -1.75
N LEU A 35 -7.67 2.52 -2.93
CA LEU A 35 -7.75 1.31 -3.74
C LEU A 35 -6.39 1.01 -4.39
N PRO A 36 -6.04 -0.27 -4.57
CA PRO A 36 -4.80 -0.63 -5.25
C PRO A 36 -4.80 -0.15 -6.70
N ASP A 37 -3.62 0.22 -7.20
CA ASP A 37 -3.43 0.60 -8.60
C ASP A 37 -3.96 -0.48 -9.56
N GLU A 38 -4.69 -0.06 -10.60
CA GLU A 38 -5.33 -0.97 -11.55
C GLU A 38 -4.32 -1.93 -12.21
N THR A 39 -3.09 -1.46 -12.45
CA THR A 39 -2.01 -2.27 -13.04
C THR A 39 -1.57 -3.36 -12.07
N LEU A 40 -1.41 -3.03 -10.79
CA LEU A 40 -1.03 -3.99 -9.76
C LEU A 40 -2.13 -5.04 -9.54
N LEU A 41 -3.39 -4.61 -9.59
CA LEU A 41 -4.55 -5.50 -9.46
C LEU A 41 -4.62 -6.48 -10.63
N LYS A 42 -4.47 -6.00 -11.87
CA LYS A 42 -4.49 -6.83 -13.08
C LYS A 42 -3.34 -7.85 -13.12
N HIS A 43 -2.16 -7.49 -12.62
CA HIS A 43 -1.02 -8.40 -12.56
C HIS A 43 -1.02 -9.32 -11.32
N GLY A 44 -1.90 -9.08 -10.34
CA GLY A 44 -1.90 -9.80 -9.07
C GLY A 44 -0.68 -9.51 -8.19
N THR A 45 -0.02 -8.37 -8.39
CA THR A 45 1.23 -7.99 -7.70
C THR A 45 1.00 -6.98 -6.57
N VAL A 46 -0.23 -6.86 -6.07
CA VAL A 46 -0.59 -5.92 -4.99
C VAL A 46 0.25 -6.18 -3.73
N ASN A 47 0.49 -7.45 -3.41
CA ASN A 47 1.25 -7.87 -2.24
C ASN A 47 2.72 -8.18 -2.57
N PHE A 48 3.21 -7.78 -3.74
CA PHE A 48 4.56 -8.06 -4.20
C PHE A 48 5.45 -6.82 -4.07
N ALA A 49 6.66 -7.01 -3.54
CA ALA A 49 7.71 -6.00 -3.62
C ALA A 49 9.11 -6.63 -3.69
N VAL A 50 10.05 -5.87 -4.27
CA VAL A 50 11.45 -6.26 -4.33
C VAL A 50 12.12 -5.83 -3.04
N ASP A 51 12.93 -6.73 -2.47
CA ASP A 51 13.74 -6.44 -1.30
C ASP A 51 14.78 -5.35 -1.60
N THR A 52 14.97 -4.46 -0.64
CA THR A 52 15.97 -3.38 -0.68
C THR A 52 16.95 -3.45 0.49
N GLY A 53 16.85 -4.50 1.31
CA GLY A 53 17.63 -4.71 2.50
C GLY A 53 18.99 -5.36 2.23
N THR A 54 19.52 -5.99 3.28
CA THR A 54 20.81 -6.69 3.25
C THR A 54 20.59 -8.18 3.53
N ALA A 55 21.62 -9.01 3.37
CA ALA A 55 21.51 -10.43 3.67
C ALA A 55 20.96 -10.66 5.09
N ASN A 56 19.96 -11.55 5.21
CA ASN A 56 19.22 -11.85 6.45
C ASN A 56 18.36 -10.70 7.03
N THR A 57 18.38 -9.49 6.45
CA THR A 57 17.56 -8.35 6.89
C THR A 57 16.85 -7.76 5.68
N TYR A 58 15.65 -8.26 5.43
CA TYR A 58 14.84 -7.92 4.28
C TYR A 58 13.98 -6.67 4.54
N LEU A 59 14.01 -5.74 3.60
CA LEU A 59 13.22 -4.51 3.63
C LEU A 59 12.28 -4.49 2.44
N VAL A 60 10.98 -4.53 2.73
CA VAL A 60 9.93 -4.67 1.72
C VAL A 60 9.02 -3.46 1.79
N SER A 61 8.87 -2.74 0.68
CA SER A 61 7.98 -1.59 0.58
C SER A 61 6.87 -1.89 -0.41
N LEU A 62 5.71 -2.29 0.10
CA LEU A 62 4.50 -2.48 -0.70
C LEU A 62 3.95 -1.12 -1.14
N ALA A 63 3.45 -1.06 -2.37
CA ALA A 63 2.81 0.15 -2.89
C ALA A 63 1.57 0.52 -2.07
N GLN A 64 0.76 -0.48 -1.70
CA GLN A 64 -0.30 -0.34 -0.73
C GLN A 64 0.22 -0.74 0.65
N ALA A 65 0.58 0.25 1.46
CA ALA A 65 1.10 0.01 2.79
C ALA A 65 -0.01 -0.52 3.72
N PRO A 66 0.14 -1.70 4.34
CA PRO A 66 -0.76 -2.11 5.41
C PRO A 66 -0.60 -1.17 6.61
N ALA A 67 -1.68 -0.91 7.36
CA ALA A 67 -1.62 -0.07 8.56
C ALA A 67 -0.91 -0.78 9.74
N SER A 68 -0.96 -2.11 9.77
CA SER A 68 -0.31 -2.95 10.76
C SER A 68 -0.16 -4.38 10.23
N TYR A 69 0.67 -5.18 10.89
CA TYR A 69 0.64 -6.63 10.73
C TYR A 69 -0.70 -7.16 11.27
N ALA A 70 -1.47 -7.81 10.41
CA ALA A 70 -2.74 -8.45 10.76
C ALA A 70 -2.69 -9.93 10.37
N ASP A 71 -3.44 -10.76 11.09
CA ASP A 71 -3.53 -12.19 10.79
C ASP A 71 -4.10 -12.40 9.37
N GLY A 72 -3.47 -13.28 8.60
CA GLY A 72 -3.83 -13.54 7.20
C GLY A 72 -3.21 -12.59 6.18
N LEU A 73 -2.35 -11.64 6.60
CA LEU A 73 -1.57 -10.81 5.67
C LEU A 73 -0.50 -11.66 4.96
N THR A 74 -0.63 -11.80 3.64
CA THR A 74 0.39 -12.44 2.79
C THR A 74 1.26 -11.37 2.12
N VAL A 75 2.58 -11.51 2.22
CA VAL A 75 3.55 -10.63 1.57
C VAL A 75 4.46 -11.47 0.68
N VAL A 76 4.55 -11.11 -0.60
CA VAL A 76 5.46 -11.76 -1.54
C VAL A 76 6.67 -10.86 -1.73
N MET A 77 7.86 -11.35 -1.38
CA MET A 77 9.09 -10.60 -1.58
C MET A 77 9.99 -11.28 -2.60
N ARG A 78 10.69 -10.49 -3.42
CA ARG A 78 11.82 -10.97 -4.21
C ARG A 78 13.13 -10.54 -3.55
N PRO A 79 13.88 -11.46 -2.92
CA PRO A 79 15.14 -11.16 -2.24
C PRO A 79 16.23 -10.74 -3.23
N ILE A 80 17.05 -9.75 -2.86
CA ILE A 80 18.26 -9.38 -3.61
C ILE A 80 19.51 -10.07 -3.07
N ASN A 81 19.43 -10.64 -1.86
CA ASN A 81 20.50 -11.40 -1.21
C ASN A 81 19.96 -12.74 -0.71
N SER A 82 20.71 -13.82 -0.96
CA SER A 82 20.40 -15.12 -0.35
C SER A 82 20.64 -15.09 1.15
N ASN A 83 19.79 -15.74 1.94
CA ASN A 83 20.00 -15.84 3.37
C ASN A 83 21.15 -16.80 3.71
N THR A 84 21.83 -16.54 4.82
CA THR A 84 22.85 -17.40 5.41
C THR A 84 22.43 -17.99 6.75
N GLY A 85 21.25 -17.61 7.26
CA GLY A 85 20.65 -18.14 8.48
C GLY A 85 19.34 -17.42 8.83
N ALA A 86 19.07 -17.32 10.13
CA ALA A 86 17.88 -16.65 10.67
C ALA A 86 17.73 -15.26 10.07
N SER A 87 16.53 -15.00 9.54
CA SER A 87 16.27 -13.80 8.73
C SER A 87 15.09 -13.02 9.29
N THR A 88 15.08 -11.72 9.04
CA THR A 88 14.01 -10.82 9.45
C THR A 88 13.46 -10.05 8.26
N ILE A 89 12.20 -9.64 8.35
CA ILE A 89 11.52 -8.78 7.39
C ILE A 89 10.99 -7.53 8.09
N ASN A 90 11.07 -6.39 7.42
CA ASN A 90 10.38 -5.16 7.79
C ASN A 90 9.57 -4.66 6.59
N VAL A 91 8.25 -4.67 6.73
CA VAL A 91 7.31 -4.27 5.68
C VAL A 91 6.87 -2.83 5.94
N ASN A 92 7.10 -1.93 4.99
CA ASN A 92 6.71 -0.51 5.06
C ASN A 92 7.06 0.18 6.39
N SER A 93 8.18 -0.22 7.02
CA SER A 93 8.62 0.28 8.33
C SER A 93 7.64 0.05 9.49
N LEU A 94 6.73 -0.92 9.39
CA LEU A 94 5.78 -1.29 10.45
C LEU A 94 6.44 -1.97 11.66
N GLY A 95 7.68 -2.43 11.50
CA GLY A 95 8.47 -3.06 12.54
C GLY A 95 9.13 -4.36 12.06
N VAL A 96 10.26 -4.70 12.66
CA VAL A 96 11.02 -5.90 12.29
C VAL A 96 10.34 -7.16 12.85
N LYS A 97 10.16 -8.16 11.98
CA LYS A 97 9.62 -9.49 12.34
C LYS A 97 10.58 -10.59 11.89
N SER A 98 10.71 -11.64 12.70
CA SER A 98 11.47 -12.84 12.33
C SER A 98 10.69 -13.66 11.30
N ILE A 99 11.39 -14.13 10.27
CA ILE A 99 10.84 -15.06 9.28
C ILE A 99 10.95 -16.47 9.86
N LYS A 100 9.89 -17.26 9.70
CA LYS A 100 9.85 -18.68 10.07
C LYS A 100 9.44 -19.52 8.88
N THR A 101 9.94 -20.75 8.82
CA THR A 101 9.47 -21.76 7.86
C THR A 101 8.12 -22.33 8.28
N TRP A 102 7.48 -23.10 7.41
CA TRP A 102 6.22 -23.80 7.72
C TRP A 102 6.32 -24.74 8.93
N ASP A 103 7.53 -25.24 9.20
CA ASP A 103 7.83 -26.08 10.36
C ASP A 103 8.15 -25.28 11.64
N SER A 104 7.89 -23.97 11.64
CA SER A 104 8.18 -23.04 12.74
C SER A 104 9.67 -22.84 13.06
N ASN A 105 10.57 -23.33 12.20
CA ASN A 105 12.02 -23.16 12.36
C ASN A 105 12.51 -21.85 11.74
N ASP A 106 13.71 -21.41 12.15
CA ASP A 106 14.41 -20.33 11.44
C ASP A 106 14.87 -20.82 10.06
N PRO A 107 14.82 -19.96 9.03
CA PRO A 107 15.31 -20.31 7.71
C PRO A 107 16.82 -20.62 7.78
N VAL A 108 17.22 -21.74 7.19
CA VAL A 108 18.63 -22.13 7.06
C VAL A 108 19.24 -21.51 5.81
N ALA A 109 20.56 -21.55 5.70
CA ALA A 109 21.26 -20.96 4.56
C ALA A 109 20.69 -21.44 3.22
N ALA A 110 20.44 -20.48 2.32
CA ALA A 110 19.87 -20.68 0.99
C ALA A 110 18.40 -21.16 0.91
N ASP A 111 17.64 -21.15 2.01
CA ASP A 111 16.18 -21.30 1.96
C ASP A 111 15.52 -20.12 1.22
N ILE A 112 16.01 -18.91 1.47
CA ILE A 112 15.61 -17.69 0.79
C ILE A 112 16.68 -17.38 -0.24
N LYS A 113 16.39 -17.70 -1.51
CA LYS A 113 17.33 -17.53 -2.61
C LYS A 113 17.16 -16.19 -3.30
N VAL A 114 18.28 -15.58 -3.68
CA VAL A 114 18.29 -14.38 -4.52
C VAL A 114 17.46 -14.59 -5.79
N GLY A 115 16.63 -13.60 -6.11
CA GLY A 115 15.85 -13.56 -7.35
C GLY A 115 14.62 -14.48 -7.38
N CYS A 116 14.50 -15.44 -6.45
CA CYS A 116 13.33 -16.30 -6.32
C CYS A 116 12.26 -15.62 -5.43
N PRO A 117 11.06 -15.32 -5.95
CA PRO A 117 9.98 -14.83 -5.10
C PRO A 117 9.63 -15.82 -4.00
N VAL A 118 9.50 -15.33 -2.77
CA VAL A 118 9.11 -16.10 -1.58
C VAL A 118 7.92 -15.45 -0.89
N THR A 119 7.09 -16.26 -0.25
CA THR A 119 5.87 -15.86 0.47
C THR A 119 5.94 -16.28 1.92
#